data_AF-A0A0U1CVN8-F1
#
_entry.id   AF-A0A0U1CVN8-F1
#
_cell.length_a   1.000
_cell.length_b   1.000
_cell.length_c   1.000
_cell.angle_alpha   90.00
_cell.angle_beta   90.00
_cell.angle_gamma   90.00
#
_symmetry.space_group_name_H-M   'P 1'
#
loop_
_entity.id
_entity.type
_entity.pdbx_description
1 polymer ?
#
loop_
_entity_poly.entity_id
_entity_poly.type
_entity_poly.pdbx_seq_one_letter_code
_entity_poly.pdbx_strand_id
1 'polypeptide(L)' 'MGFLDKAKELLSQNADKVETAIDKAGEFVDDKTQGKYSDTIHKVQEEAKKAAESAAKGDNQN' A
#
# COMPACT_ATOMS: atom_id res chain seq x y z
N MET A 1 19.67 7.88 7.32
CA MET A 1 18.89 7.06 8.26
C MET A 1 17.42 7.46 8.14
N GLY A 2 16.77 6.90 7.12
CA GLY A 2 15.55 7.45 6.54
C GLY A 2 14.30 7.19 7.37
N PHE A 3 13.23 7.90 7.02
CA PHE A 3 11.88 7.70 7.56
C PHE A 3 11.43 6.22 7.52
N LEU A 4 11.86 5.47 6.51
CA LEU A 4 11.60 4.04 6.37
C LEU A 4 12.24 3.19 7.47
N ASP A 5 13.46 3.52 7.92
CA ASP A 5 14.12 2.83 9.04
C ASP A 5 13.34 3.05 10.34
N LYS A 6 12.95 4.30 10.62
CA LYS A 6 12.13 4.62 11.80
C LYS A 6 10.75 3.96 11.74
N ALA A 7 10.12 3.93 10.57
CA ALA A 7 8.85 3.25 10.39
C ALA A 7 8.99 1.74 10.61
N LYS A 8 10.05 1.12 10.10
CA LYS A 8 10.36 -0.29 10.29
C LYS A 8 10.65 -0.61 11.76
N GLU A 9 11.40 0.24 12.46
CA GLU A 9 11.70 0.07 13.88
C GLU A 9 10.45 0.22 14.77
N LEU A 10 9.60 1.21 14.47
CA LEU A 10 8.30 1.37 15.14
C LEU A 10 7.36 0.20 14.85
N LEU A 11 7.35 -0.28 13.62
CA LEU A 11 6.58 -1.45 13.21
C LEU A 11 7.10 -2.71 13.89
N SER A 12 8.41 -2.91 14.01
CA SER A 12 8.98 -4.07 14.72
C SER A 12 8.75 -4.01 16.22
N GLN A 13 8.81 -2.84 16.85
CA GLN A 13 8.56 -2.69 18.30
C GLN A 13 7.07 -2.76 18.67
N ASN A 14 6.17 -2.45 17.74
CA ASN A 14 4.72 -2.43 17.98
C ASN A 14 3.96 -3.30 16.97
N ALA A 15 4.59 -4.33 16.41
CA ALA A 15 4.04 -5.14 15.32
C ALA A 15 2.64 -5.64 15.65
N ASP A 16 2.45 -6.27 16.81
CA ASP A 16 1.15 -6.74 17.28
C ASP A 16 0.08 -5.64 17.35
N LYS A 17 0.44 -4.43 17.80
CA LYS A 17 -0.50 -3.31 17.93
C LYS A 17 -0.81 -2.67 16.59
N VAL A 18 0.19 -2.59 15.71
CA VAL A 18 0.03 -2.05 14.37
C VAL A 18 -0.77 -3.02 13.52
N GLU A 19 -0.51 -4.33 13.61
CA GLU A 19 -1.29 -5.38 12.95
C GLU A 19 -2.75 -5.33 13.41
N THR A 20 -3.01 -5.30 14.72
CA THR A 20 -4.36 -5.14 15.27
C THR A 20 -5.04 -3.83 14.83
N ALA A 21 -4.28 -2.73 14.74
CA ALA A 21 -4.81 -1.43 14.31
C ALA A 21 -5.05 -1.38 12.80
N ILE A 22 -4.22 -2.04 11.99
CA ILE A 22 -4.36 -2.18 10.55
C ILE A 22 -5.54 -3.08 10.23
N ASP A 23 -5.72 -4.21 10.92
CA ASP A 23 -6.89 -5.07 10.74
C ASP A 23 -8.17 -4.31 11.08
N LYS A 24 -8.21 -3.61 12.22
CA LYS A 24 -9.37 -2.78 12.58
C LYS A 24 -9.59 -1.61 11.63
N ALA A 25 -8.52 -0.97 11.15
CA ALA A 25 -8.64 0.10 10.17
C ALA A 25 -9.08 -0.44 8.81
N GLY A 26 -8.62 -1.63 8.44
CA GLY A 26 -8.97 -2.38 7.24
C GLY A 26 -10.44 -2.74 7.25
N GLU A 27 -10.92 -3.40 8.31
CA GLU A 27 -12.35 -3.68 8.51
C GLU A 27 -13.17 -2.38 8.57
N PHE A 28 -12.75 -1.37 9.34
CA PHE A 28 -13.53 -0.14 9.48
C PHE A 28 -13.59 0.69 8.19
N VAL A 29 -12.49 0.71 7.42
CA VAL A 29 -12.45 1.31 6.08
C VAL A 29 -13.27 0.46 5.14
N ASP A 30 -13.08 -0.86 5.06
CA ASP A 30 -13.80 -1.73 4.13
C ASP A 30 -15.32 -1.67 4.37
N ASP A 31 -15.74 -1.72 5.63
CA ASP A 31 -17.14 -1.68 6.05
C ASP A 31 -17.77 -0.29 5.79
N LYS A 32 -17.06 0.81 6.08
CA LYS A 32 -17.52 2.17 5.72
C LYS A 32 -17.48 2.44 4.22
N THR A 33 -16.56 1.82 3.52
CA THR A 33 -16.36 2.07 2.10
C THR A 33 -17.26 1.19 1.25
N GLN A 34 -17.83 0.10 1.79
CA GLN A 34 -18.72 -0.82 1.05
C GLN A 34 -18.20 -1.16 -0.35
N GLY A 35 -16.89 -1.38 -0.49
CA GLY A 35 -16.28 -1.62 -1.79
C GLY A 35 -16.29 -0.43 -2.78
N LYS A 36 -16.77 0.76 -2.40
CA LYS A 36 -16.75 1.97 -3.26
C LYS A 36 -15.35 2.45 -3.61
N TYR A 37 -14.35 2.06 -2.82
CA TYR A 37 -12.95 2.35 -3.13
C TYR A 37 -12.33 1.28 -4.00
N SER A 38 -12.96 0.12 -4.23
CA SER A 38 -12.44 -0.87 -5.20
C SER A 38 -12.27 -0.25 -6.58
N ASP A 39 -13.18 0.62 -7.04
CA ASP A 39 -13.03 1.33 -8.32
C ASP A 39 -11.83 2.30 -8.34
N THR A 40 -11.57 2.98 -7.22
CA THR A 40 -10.44 3.92 -7.12
C THR A 40 -9.13 3.18 -6.97
N ILE A 41 -9.11 2.12 -6.16
CA ILE A 41 -7.97 1.22 -6.00
C ILE A 41 -7.67 0.54 -7.32
N HIS A 42 -8.66 0.04 -8.08
CA HIS A 42 -8.44 -0.55 -9.40
C HIS A 42 -7.83 0.45 -10.37
N LYS A 43 -8.36 1.69 -10.44
CA LYS A 43 -7.79 2.74 -11.28
C LYS A 43 -6.35 3.08 -10.91
N VAL A 44 -6.07 3.23 -9.62
CA VAL A 44 -4.71 3.49 -9.13
C VAL A 44 -3.79 2.31 -9.42
N GLN A 45 -4.26 1.07 -9.26
CA GLN A 45 -3.50 -0.13 -9.58
C GLN A 45 -3.22 -0.24 -11.09
N GLU A 46 -4.20 0.09 -11.94
CA GLU A 46 -4.01 0.13 -13.40
C GLU A 46 -3.00 1.20 -13.81
N GLU A 47 -3.11 2.42 -13.27
CA GLU A 47 -2.15 3.48 -13.56
C GLU A 47 -0.76 3.15 -13.04
N ALA A 48 -0.66 2.62 -11.83
CA ALA A 48 0.61 2.17 -11.25
C ALA A 48 1.20 1.01 -12.05
N LYS A 49 0.39 0.05 -12.50
CA LYS A 49 0.85 -1.08 -13.31
C LYS A 49 1.29 -0.61 -14.69
N LYS A 50 0.58 0.34 -15.31
CA LYS A 50 0.96 0.95 -16.59
C LYS A 50 2.23 1.79 -16.48
N ALA A 51 2.39 2.54 -15.38
CA ALA A 51 3.59 3.30 -15.08
C ALA A 51 4.78 2.37 -14.76
N ALA A 52 4.54 1.30 -13.99
CA ALA A 52 5.53 0.28 -13.67
C ALA A 52 5.92 -0.54 -14.90
N GLU A 53 4.98 -0.88 -15.79
CA GLU A 53 5.27 -1.51 -17.07
C GLU A 53 6.04 -0.56 -17.99
N SER A 54 5.71 0.74 -18.00
CA SER A 54 6.48 1.74 -18.75
C SER A 54 7.89 1.93 -18.18
N ALA A 55 8.04 1.91 -16.85
CA ALA A 55 9.32 2.00 -16.16
C ALA A 55 10.15 0.71 -16.34
N ALA A 56 9.53 -0.46 -16.22
CA ALA A 56 10.18 -1.77 -16.41
C ALA A 56 10.53 -2.02 -17.88
N LYS A 57 9.72 -1.51 -18.84
CA LYS A 57 10.02 -1.58 -20.27
C LYS A 57 11.08 -0.54 -20.68
N GLY A 58 11.34 0.47 -19.85
CA GLY A 58 12.46 1.41 -19.99
C GLY A 58 13.82 0.85 -19.52
N ASP A 59 13.83 -0.27 -18.79
CA ASP A 59 15.04 -0.86 -18.18
C ASP A 59 15.55 -2.13 -18.90
N ASN A 60 15.08 -2.40 -20.13
CA ASN A 60 15.55 -3.53 -20.96
C ASN A 60 16.02 -3.10 -22.37
N GLN A 61 16.53 -1.88 -22.49
CA GLN A 61 17.32 -1.45 -23.65
C GLN A 61 18.56 -0.67 -23.18
N ASN A 62 19.55 -1.39 -22.64
CA ASN A 62 20.96 -1.01 -22.80
C ASN A 62 21.85 -2.25 -22.79
#